data_AF-A0A837RFW9-F1
#
_entry.id   AF-A0A837RFW9-F1
#
_cell.length_a   1.000
_cell.length_b   1.000
_cell.length_c   1.000
_cell.angle_alpha   90.00
_cell.angle_beta   90.00
_cell.angle_gamma   90.00
#
_symmetry.space_group_name_H-M   'P 1'
#
loop_
_entity.id
_entity.type
_entity.pdbx_description
1 polymer ?
#
loop_
_entity_poly.entity_id
_entity_poly.type
_entity_poly.pdbx_seq_one_letter_code
_entity_poly.pdbx_strand_id
1 'polypeptide(L)'
;MSIIGDSVTLGTRSYLGDHVANSNIDAEGDRTMNLAYKVMMNQQRSHTLREYVVICIGTNALDDYEEQTMKIIHDLEPGHKLILMTPYNARADANWNSSKLAVLERKLPEKYHFITIADWGKIAAQHPEVFKGTDGVHFGGIRAGDILYAKVINDALHAAKQTPAKTS
;
A
#
# COMPACT_ATOMS: atom_id res chain seq x y z
N MET A 1 -10.14 8.05 -3.35
CA MET A 1 -8.70 7.82 -3.05
C MET A 1 -7.93 7.51 -4.33
N SER A 2 -6.62 7.75 -4.35
CA SER A 2 -5.69 7.18 -5.33
C SER A 2 -5.02 5.95 -4.70
N ILE A 3 -5.03 4.81 -5.38
CA ILE A 3 -4.32 3.59 -4.98
C ILE A 3 -3.19 3.40 -6.00
N ILE A 4 -1.95 3.39 -5.52
CA ILE A 4 -0.75 3.16 -6.32
C ILE A 4 -0.13 1.85 -5.84
N GLY A 5 -0.20 0.80 -6.64
CA GLY A 5 0.15 -0.56 -6.20
C GLY A 5 1.04 -1.36 -7.14
N ASP A 6 1.55 -2.47 -6.61
CA ASP A 6 2.37 -3.46 -7.33
C ASP A 6 1.52 -4.61 -7.91
N SER A 7 2.16 -5.73 -8.25
CA SER A 7 1.51 -6.92 -8.80
C SER A 7 0.36 -7.46 -7.94
N VAL A 8 0.42 -7.31 -6.61
CA VAL A 8 -0.65 -7.80 -5.73
C VAL A 8 -1.89 -6.95 -5.93
N THR A 9 -1.75 -5.62 -5.95
CA THR A 9 -2.85 -4.70 -6.24
C THR A 9 -3.37 -4.90 -7.66
N LEU A 10 -2.48 -5.13 -8.64
CA LEU A 10 -2.87 -5.41 -10.02
C LEU A 10 -3.76 -6.66 -10.11
N GLY A 11 -3.39 -7.73 -9.40
CA GLY A 11 -4.14 -8.99 -9.37
C GLY A 11 -5.57 -8.86 -8.82
N THR A 12 -5.80 -7.92 -7.90
CA THR A 12 -7.12 -7.68 -7.29
C THR A 12 -7.83 -6.42 -7.80
N ARG A 13 -7.27 -5.74 -8.82
CA ARG A 13 -7.74 -4.42 -9.28
C ARG A 13 -9.24 -4.37 -9.59
N SER A 14 -9.77 -5.41 -10.25
CA SER A 14 -11.21 -5.46 -10.60
C SER A 14 -12.07 -5.47 -9.34
N TYR A 15 -11.70 -6.28 -8.35
CA TYR A 15 -12.42 -6.34 -7.08
C TYR A 15 -12.36 -4.99 -6.36
N LEU A 16 -11.17 -4.38 -6.30
CA LEU A 16 -11.02 -3.06 -5.67
C LEU A 16 -11.86 -1.99 -6.35
N GLY A 17 -11.97 -2.02 -7.69
CA GLY A 17 -12.82 -1.09 -8.44
C GLY A 17 -14.30 -1.17 -8.03
N ASP A 18 -14.80 -2.39 -7.81
CA ASP A 18 -16.21 -2.62 -7.45
C ASP A 18 -16.50 -2.37 -5.96
N HIS A 19 -15.49 -2.51 -5.10
CA HIS A 19 -15.68 -2.59 -3.64
C HIS A 19 -14.96 -1.49 -2.83
N VAL A 20 -14.12 -0.67 -3.46
CA VAL A 20 -13.49 0.52 -2.85
C VAL A 20 -14.02 1.76 -3.57
N ALA A 21 -15.11 2.31 -3.03
CA ALA A 21 -15.85 3.40 -3.65
C ALA A 21 -14.96 4.61 -3.95
N ASN A 22 -15.15 5.20 -5.13
CA ASN A 22 -14.42 6.40 -5.58
C ASN A 22 -12.89 6.23 -5.50
N SER A 23 -12.38 5.05 -5.84
CA SER A 23 -10.95 4.80 -6.00
C SER A 23 -10.50 5.03 -7.46
N ASN A 24 -9.30 5.59 -7.61
CA ASN A 24 -8.52 5.55 -8.85
C ASN A 24 -7.38 4.57 -8.61
N ILE A 25 -7.31 3.48 -9.36
CA ILE A 25 -6.35 2.40 -9.12
C ILE A 25 -5.33 2.37 -10.25
N ASP A 26 -4.10 2.71 -9.91
CA ASP A 26 -2.93 2.64 -10.77
C ASP A 26 -2.04 1.51 -10.23
N ALA A 27 -1.93 0.40 -10.95
CA ALA A 27 -1.15 -0.77 -10.51
C ALA A 27 -0.41 -1.44 -11.68
N GLU A 28 0.82 -1.87 -11.44
CA GLU A 28 1.69 -2.53 -12.42
C GLU A 28 2.48 -3.67 -11.75
N GLY A 29 2.78 -4.72 -12.53
CA GLY A 29 3.39 -5.95 -12.02
C GLY A 29 4.73 -5.73 -11.31
N ASP A 30 5.70 -5.13 -11.99
CA ASP A 30 7.05 -4.97 -11.47
C ASP A 30 7.25 -3.64 -10.71
N ARG A 31 6.17 -3.07 -10.17
CA ARG A 31 6.26 -1.74 -9.54
C ARG A 31 7.01 -1.80 -8.22
N THR A 32 8.07 -1.01 -8.15
CA THR A 32 8.89 -0.75 -6.96
C THR A 32 8.59 0.64 -6.39
N MET A 33 9.07 0.94 -5.17
CA MET A 33 8.72 2.17 -4.44
C MET A 33 9.14 3.45 -5.21
N ASN A 34 10.32 3.44 -5.85
CA ASN A 34 10.79 4.53 -6.72
C ASN A 34 9.91 4.75 -7.96
N LEU A 35 9.24 3.72 -8.49
CA LEU A 35 8.28 3.84 -9.59
C LEU A 35 6.93 4.36 -9.09
N ALA A 36 6.46 3.88 -7.95
CA ALA A 36 5.27 4.41 -7.29
C ALA A 36 5.43 5.91 -6.94
N TYR A 37 6.62 6.32 -6.50
CA TYR A 37 6.97 7.73 -6.32
C TYR A 37 6.77 8.54 -7.62
N LYS A 38 7.23 8.04 -8.78
CA LYS A 38 7.01 8.72 -10.07
C LYS A 38 5.52 8.86 -10.39
N VAL A 39 4.72 7.81 -10.13
CA VAL A 39 3.26 7.86 -10.32
C VAL A 39 2.63 8.91 -9.42
N MET A 40 2.97 8.92 -8.13
CA MET A 40 2.47 9.91 -7.17
C MET A 40 2.79 11.34 -7.62
N MET A 41 4.04 11.61 -7.98
CA MET A 41 4.47 12.92 -8.45
C MET A 41 3.80 13.33 -9.76
N ASN A 42 3.58 12.39 -10.69
CA ASN A 42 2.83 12.66 -11.92
C ASN A 42 1.37 13.04 -11.61
N GLN A 43 0.73 12.33 -10.68
CA GLN A 43 -0.65 12.61 -10.27
C GLN A 43 -0.76 13.95 -9.53
N GLN A 44 0.23 14.34 -8.71
CA GLN A 44 0.28 15.68 -8.09
C GLN A 44 0.36 16.79 -9.14
N ARG A 45 1.35 16.70 -10.05
CA ARG A 45 1.54 17.70 -11.10
C ARG A 45 0.35 17.84 -12.04
N SER A 46 -0.43 16.78 -12.20
CA SER A 46 -1.63 16.76 -13.04
C SER A 46 -2.91 17.12 -12.26
N HIS A 47 -2.80 17.41 -10.96
CA HIS A 47 -3.93 17.65 -10.05
C HIS A 47 -4.97 16.51 -10.02
N THR A 48 -4.51 15.28 -10.25
CA THR A 48 -5.35 14.07 -10.22
C THR A 48 -5.12 13.21 -8.97
N LEU A 49 -4.08 13.50 -8.19
CA LEU A 49 -3.85 12.82 -6.91
C LEU A 49 -4.98 13.21 -5.94
N ARG A 50 -5.68 12.21 -5.38
CA ARG A 50 -6.82 12.46 -4.48
C ARG A 50 -6.33 12.70 -3.04
N GLU A 51 -7.20 13.26 -2.20
CA GLU A 51 -6.92 13.51 -0.77
C GLU A 51 -6.32 12.27 -0.08
N TYR A 52 -6.95 11.10 -0.22
CA TYR A 52 -6.43 9.83 0.32
C TYR A 52 -5.54 9.15 -0.71
N VAL A 53 -4.28 8.92 -0.36
CA VAL A 53 -3.25 8.29 -1.19
C VAL A 53 -2.84 6.97 -0.54
N VAL A 54 -3.09 5.85 -1.20
CA VAL A 54 -2.72 4.51 -0.73
C VAL A 54 -1.53 4.00 -1.53
N ILE A 55 -0.43 3.68 -0.85
CA ILE A 55 0.75 3.05 -1.45
C ILE A 55 0.77 1.58 -1.07
N CYS A 56 0.62 0.72 -2.07
CA CYS A 56 0.55 -0.74 -1.92
C CYS A 56 1.77 -1.38 -2.58
N ILE A 57 2.95 -1.10 -2.03
CA ILE A 57 4.24 -1.49 -2.63
C ILE A 57 5.11 -2.15 -1.59
N GLY A 58 5.75 -3.25 -1.97
CA GLY A 58 6.87 -3.79 -1.19
C GLY A 58 7.14 -5.27 -1.40
N THR A 59 6.39 -5.94 -2.27
CA THR A 59 6.72 -7.32 -2.68
C THR A 59 8.07 -7.37 -3.40
N ASN A 60 8.36 -6.34 -4.20
CA ASN A 60 9.65 -6.06 -4.85
C ASN A 60 10.41 -4.94 -4.13
N ALA A 61 10.59 -5.05 -2.80
CA ALA A 61 11.28 -4.02 -2.02
C ALA A 61 12.77 -3.89 -2.41
N LEU A 62 13.19 -2.67 -2.70
CA LEU A 62 14.57 -2.31 -3.05
C LEU A 62 15.48 -2.31 -1.83
N ASP A 63 16.80 -2.34 -2.05
CA ASP A 63 17.79 -2.21 -0.96
C ASP A 63 17.72 -0.85 -0.27
N ASP A 64 17.35 0.20 -1.01
CA ASP A 64 17.16 1.57 -0.54
C ASP A 64 15.70 1.86 -0.11
N TYR A 65 14.96 0.83 0.34
CA TYR A 65 13.55 0.95 0.72
C TYR A 65 13.24 2.12 1.66
N GLU A 66 14.15 2.42 2.60
CA GLU A 66 13.99 3.52 3.54
C GLU A 66 14.03 4.87 2.82
N GLU A 67 15.05 5.11 2.00
CA GLU A 67 15.17 6.35 1.22
C GLU A 67 13.94 6.55 0.32
N GLN A 68 13.52 5.51 -0.41
CA GLN A 68 12.38 5.60 -1.32
C GLN A 68 11.06 5.88 -0.59
N THR A 69 10.87 5.27 0.59
CA THR A 69 9.69 5.51 1.43
C THR A 69 9.69 6.96 1.93
N MET A 70 10.85 7.45 2.38
CA MET A 70 10.98 8.83 2.85
C MET A 70 10.74 9.86 1.74
N LYS A 71 11.13 9.57 0.49
CA LYS A 71 10.82 10.44 -0.67
C LYS A 71 9.33 10.61 -0.90
N ILE A 72 8.54 9.53 -0.81
CA ILE A 72 7.07 9.62 -0.88
C ILE A 72 6.54 10.54 0.24
N ILE A 73 7.00 10.34 1.47
CA ILE A 73 6.51 11.10 2.63
C ILE A 73 6.87 12.58 2.53
N HIS A 74 8.10 12.90 2.15
CA HIS A 74 8.60 14.28 2.08
C HIS A 74 8.00 15.05 0.90
N ASP A 75 7.88 14.44 -0.27
CA ASP A 75 7.45 15.13 -1.48
C ASP A 75 5.93 15.07 -1.72
N LEU A 76 5.19 14.29 -0.91
CA LEU A 76 3.73 14.34 -0.90
C LEU A 76 3.28 15.76 -0.60
N GLU A 77 2.46 16.37 -1.46
CA GLU A 77 2.00 17.74 -1.22
C GLU A 77 1.08 17.86 0.01
N PRO A 78 0.99 19.06 0.63
CA PRO A 78 -0.02 19.32 1.67
C PRO A 78 -1.45 19.06 1.18
N GLY A 79 -2.35 18.72 2.11
CA GLY A 79 -3.74 18.40 1.81
C GLY A 79 -4.02 16.91 1.55
N HIS A 80 -2.98 16.07 1.48
CA HIS A 80 -3.12 14.62 1.33
C HIS A 80 -3.00 13.87 2.66
N LYS A 81 -3.65 12.71 2.74
CA LYS A 81 -3.54 11.71 3.79
C LYS A 81 -2.93 10.45 3.19
N LEU A 82 -1.83 9.98 3.77
CA LEU A 82 -1.07 8.86 3.25
C LEU A 82 -1.48 7.58 3.98
N ILE A 83 -1.79 6.54 3.22
CA ILE A 83 -2.04 5.20 3.73
C ILE A 83 -0.94 4.31 3.16
N LEU A 84 -0.16 3.68 4.04
CA LEU A 84 0.88 2.72 3.64
C LEU A 84 0.36 1.31 3.89
N MET A 85 0.33 0.50 2.84
CA MET A 85 -0.09 -0.89 2.92
C MET A 85 1.12 -1.81 2.98
N THR A 86 1.33 -2.41 4.16
CA THR A 86 2.55 -3.20 4.42
C THR A 86 2.64 -4.42 3.51
N PRO A 87 3.82 -4.76 2.97
CA PRO A 87 3.96 -5.92 2.11
C PRO A 87 3.83 -7.23 2.89
N TYR A 88 3.50 -8.30 2.17
CA TYR A 88 3.46 -9.66 2.70
C TYR A 88 4.07 -10.65 1.71
N ASN A 89 4.86 -11.58 2.25
CA ASN A 89 5.29 -12.78 1.55
C ASN A 89 5.40 -13.90 2.59
N ALA A 90 4.65 -14.99 2.40
CA ALA A 90 4.63 -16.13 3.31
C ALA A 90 5.99 -16.83 3.50
N ARG A 91 6.95 -16.57 2.61
CA ARG A 91 8.31 -17.13 2.63
C ARG A 91 9.37 -16.14 3.11
N ALA A 92 9.02 -14.86 3.29
CA ALA A 92 9.99 -13.86 3.70
C ALA A 92 10.41 -14.06 5.16
N ASP A 93 11.71 -13.97 5.41
CA ASP A 93 12.26 -13.87 6.76
C ASP A 93 12.54 -12.40 7.13
N ALA A 94 13.03 -12.17 8.35
CA ALA A 94 13.28 -10.82 8.87
C ALA A 94 14.36 -10.03 8.10
N ASN A 95 15.24 -10.70 7.34
CA ASN A 95 16.32 -10.08 6.58
C ASN A 95 15.87 -9.59 5.19
N TRP A 96 14.71 -10.02 4.71
CA TRP A 96 14.16 -9.56 3.44
C TRP A 96 13.81 -8.07 3.52
N ASN A 97 14.06 -7.35 2.43
CA ASN A 97 13.77 -5.91 2.38
C ASN A 97 12.27 -5.62 2.57
N SER A 98 11.38 -6.52 2.13
CA SER A 98 9.93 -6.41 2.35
C SER A 98 9.58 -6.46 3.85
N SER A 99 10.20 -7.36 4.61
CA SER A 99 10.02 -7.47 6.06
C SER A 99 10.54 -6.22 6.79
N LYS A 100 11.70 -5.72 6.39
CA LYS A 100 12.29 -4.49 6.96
C LYS A 100 11.45 -3.25 6.62
N LEU A 101 10.95 -3.15 5.39
CA LEU A 101 10.03 -2.10 4.95
C LEU A 101 8.77 -2.11 5.81
N ALA A 102 8.13 -3.27 6.00
CA ALA A 102 6.95 -3.37 6.84
C ALA A 102 7.21 -2.95 8.31
N VAL A 103 8.41 -3.19 8.83
CA VAL A 103 8.82 -2.72 10.17
C VAL A 103 8.99 -1.20 10.20
N LEU A 104 9.61 -0.61 9.17
CA LEU A 104 9.74 0.83 9.03
C LEU A 104 8.37 1.49 8.96
N GLU A 105 7.50 1.01 8.07
CA GLU A 105 6.17 1.59 7.81
C GLU A 105 5.34 1.68 9.09
N ARG A 106 5.31 0.61 9.90
CA ARG A 106 4.55 0.57 11.15
C ARG A 106 4.96 1.62 12.18
N LYS A 107 6.20 2.14 12.11
CA LYS A 107 6.70 3.19 13.02
C LYS A 107 6.37 4.60 12.55
N LEU A 108 6.06 4.78 11.26
CA LEU A 108 5.88 6.10 10.68
C LEU A 108 4.70 6.91 11.25
N PRO A 109 3.54 6.33 11.62
CA PRO A 109 2.43 7.10 12.19
C PRO A 109 2.75 7.79 13.52
N GLU A 110 3.73 7.27 14.28
CA GLU A 110 4.19 7.90 15.52
C GLU A 110 4.88 9.25 15.25
N LYS A 111 5.50 9.39 14.07
CA LYS A 111 6.23 10.59 13.64
C LYS A 111 5.40 11.48 12.71
N TYR A 112 4.56 10.90 11.87
CA TYR A 112 3.81 11.58 10.82
C TYR A 112 2.31 11.29 10.96
N HIS A 113 1.58 12.20 11.60
CA HIS A 113 0.17 12.00 11.93
C HIS A 113 -0.77 11.95 10.72
N PHE A 114 -0.32 12.36 9.53
CA PHE A 114 -1.06 12.20 8.28
C PHE A 114 -0.91 10.80 7.66
N ILE A 115 -0.14 9.91 8.28
CA ILE A 115 0.09 8.53 7.83
C ILE A 115 -0.78 7.57 8.63
N THR A 116 -1.46 6.67 7.92
CA THR A 116 -2.22 5.53 8.47
C THR A 116 -1.69 4.22 7.89
N ILE A 117 -1.69 3.14 8.68
CA ILE A 117 -1.22 1.83 8.21
C ILE A 117 -2.41 0.95 7.84
N ALA A 118 -2.35 0.41 6.63
CA ALA A 118 -3.16 -0.71 6.16
C ALA A 118 -2.33 -1.99 6.33
N ASP A 119 -2.35 -2.62 7.50
CA ASP A 119 -1.36 -3.64 7.86
C ASP A 119 -1.63 -5.02 7.24
N TRP A 120 -1.54 -5.10 5.91
CA TRP A 120 -1.69 -6.34 5.14
C TRP A 120 -0.68 -7.40 5.54
N GLY A 121 0.58 -7.02 5.79
CA GLY A 121 1.61 -7.92 6.31
C GLY A 121 1.18 -8.68 7.57
N LYS A 122 0.47 -8.03 8.50
CA LYS A 122 -0.05 -8.67 9.71
C LYS A 122 -1.31 -9.50 9.42
N ILE A 123 -2.25 -8.96 8.66
CA ILE A 123 -3.54 -9.61 8.41
C ILE A 123 -3.38 -10.84 7.52
N ALA A 124 -2.64 -10.73 6.43
CA ALA A 124 -2.37 -11.85 5.51
C ALA A 124 -1.72 -13.05 6.22
N ALA A 125 -0.81 -12.81 7.17
CA ALA A 125 -0.18 -13.85 7.96
C ALA A 125 -1.16 -14.67 8.83
N GLN A 126 -2.30 -14.07 9.21
CA GLN A 126 -3.34 -14.73 9.99
C GLN A 126 -4.32 -15.53 9.12
N HIS A 127 -4.19 -15.41 7.80
CA HIS A 127 -5.09 -15.98 6.80
C HIS A 127 -4.34 -16.83 5.76
N PRO A 128 -3.55 -17.85 6.15
CA PRO A 128 -2.76 -18.66 5.21
C PRO A 128 -3.63 -19.37 4.15
N GLU A 129 -4.91 -19.59 4.43
CA GLU A 129 -5.87 -20.17 3.50
C GLU A 129 -6.03 -19.36 2.20
N VAL A 130 -5.81 -18.03 2.23
CA VAL A 130 -5.95 -17.19 1.03
C VAL A 130 -4.76 -17.33 0.07
N PHE A 131 -3.71 -18.04 0.47
CA PHE A 131 -2.52 -18.31 -0.36
C PHE A 131 -2.36 -19.80 -0.70
N LYS A 132 -3.37 -20.63 -0.40
CA LYS A 132 -3.27 -22.08 -0.63
C LYS A 132 -3.13 -22.37 -2.14
N GLY A 133 -2.01 -23.01 -2.50
CA GLY A 133 -1.72 -23.34 -3.90
C GLY A 133 -1.14 -22.19 -4.72
N THR A 134 -0.71 -21.10 -4.07
CA THR A 134 -0.09 -19.94 -4.73
C THR A 134 1.40 -19.81 -4.38
N ASP A 135 2.05 -18.73 -4.81
CA ASP A 135 3.46 -18.45 -4.53
C ASP A 135 3.71 -17.89 -3.11
N GLY A 136 2.65 -17.61 -2.34
CA GLY A 136 2.74 -17.01 -1.00
C GLY A 136 2.80 -15.48 -1.00
N VAL A 137 2.68 -14.83 -2.16
CA VAL A 137 2.60 -13.37 -2.33
C VAL A 137 1.28 -12.99 -2.98
N HIS A 138 0.96 -13.66 -4.09
CA HIS A 138 -0.26 -13.46 -4.84
C HIS A 138 -1.31 -14.47 -4.36
N PHE A 139 -2.50 -14.01 -4.01
CA PHE A 139 -3.64 -14.89 -3.71
C PHE A 139 -4.36 -15.38 -4.98
N GLY A 140 -3.84 -15.07 -6.17
CA GLY A 140 -4.17 -15.80 -7.41
C GLY A 140 -5.65 -15.86 -7.81
N GLY A 141 -6.44 -14.82 -7.50
CA GLY A 141 -7.89 -14.82 -7.76
C GLY A 141 -8.72 -15.62 -6.75
N ILE A 142 -8.13 -16.06 -5.64
CA ILE A 142 -8.88 -16.59 -4.50
C ILE A 142 -9.73 -15.45 -3.93
N ARG A 143 -11.05 -15.54 -4.12
CA ARG A 143 -12.04 -14.51 -3.74
C ARG A 143 -11.90 -14.06 -2.28
N ALA A 144 -11.56 -14.96 -1.37
CA ALA A 144 -11.34 -14.63 0.04
C ALA A 144 -10.13 -13.67 0.23
N GLY A 145 -9.07 -13.82 -0.58
CA GLY A 145 -7.93 -12.91 -0.61
C GLY A 145 -8.32 -11.52 -1.11
N ASP A 146 -9.12 -11.44 -2.19
CA ASP A 146 -9.63 -10.16 -2.69
C ASP A 146 -10.49 -9.43 -1.64
N ILE A 147 -11.42 -10.15 -1.01
CA ILE A 147 -12.29 -9.62 0.06
C ILE A 147 -11.41 -9.06 1.20
N LEU A 148 -10.41 -9.83 1.63
CA LEU A 148 -9.54 -9.47 2.74
C LEU A 148 -8.68 -8.24 2.40
N TYR A 149 -8.08 -8.21 1.22
CA TYR A 149 -7.24 -7.10 0.76
C TYR A 149 -8.06 -5.79 0.67
N ALA A 150 -9.25 -5.84 0.07
CA ALA A 150 -10.17 -4.72 0.00
C ALA A 150 -10.65 -4.26 1.39
N LYS A 151 -10.89 -5.21 2.31
CA LYS A 151 -11.26 -4.91 3.69
C LYS A 151 -10.14 -4.14 4.40
N VAL A 152 -8.88 -4.55 4.26
CA VAL A 152 -7.73 -3.86 4.87
C VAL A 152 -7.62 -2.41 4.36
N ILE A 153 -7.80 -2.18 3.05
CA ILE A 153 -7.83 -0.82 2.48
C ILE A 153 -9.00 0.01 3.04
N ASN A 154 -10.20 -0.57 3.08
CA ASN A 154 -11.37 0.13 3.57
C ASN A 154 -11.26 0.46 5.06
N ASP A 155 -10.76 -0.45 5.90
CA ASP A 155 -10.54 -0.21 7.32
C ASP A 155 -9.52 0.93 7.53
N ALA A 156 -8.41 0.91 6.78
CA ALA A 156 -7.42 1.97 6.81
C ALA A 156 -7.98 3.32 6.33
N LEU A 157 -8.83 3.33 5.31
CA LEU A 157 -9.55 4.55 4.90
C LEU A 157 -10.43 5.09 6.02
N HIS A 158 -11.17 4.23 6.73
CA HIS A 158 -12.01 4.66 7.85
C HIS A 158 -11.17 5.26 8.97
N ALA A 159 -10.01 4.68 9.28
CA ALA A 159 -9.06 5.25 10.24
C ALA A 159 -8.48 6.59 9.76
N ALA A 160 -8.05 6.68 8.49
CA ALA A 160 -7.49 7.89 7.91
C ALA A 160 -8.50 9.07 7.85
N LYS A 161 -9.81 8.81 7.86
CA LYS A 161 -10.81 9.88 8.01
C LYS A 161 -10.64 10.65 9.32
N GLN A 162 -10.11 10.01 10.36
CA GLN A 162 -9.90 10.59 11.69
C GLN A 162 -8.51 11.21 11.88
N THR A 163 -7.61 11.08 10.91
CA THR A 163 -6.27 11.67 10.97
C THR A 163 -6.22 13.03 10.27
N PRO A 164 -5.27 13.93 10.59
CA PRO A 164 -5.07 15.16 9.83
C PRO A 164 -4.53 14.86 8.42
N ALA A 165 -4.74 15.79 7.49
CA ALA A 165 -3.96 15.83 6.24
C ALA A 165 -2.57 16.41 6.51
N LYS A 166 -1.62 16.14 5.60
CA LYS A 166 -0.29 16.76 5.63
C LYS A 166 -0.42 18.27 5.52
N THR A 167 0.31 19.02 6.35
CA THR A 167 0.21 20.49 6.44
C THR A 167 1.39 21.21 5.80
N SER A 168 2.56 20.56 5.73
CA SER A 168 3.84 21.11 5.25
C SER A 168 4.75 19.99 4.76
#